data_AF-A0A1G9EHD8-F1
#
_entry.id   AF-A0A1G9EHD8-F1
#
_cell.length_a   1.000
_cell.length_b   1.000
_cell.length_c   1.000
_cell.angle_alpha   90.00
_cell.angle_beta   90.00
_cell.angle_gamma   90.00
#
_symmetry.space_group_name_H-M   'P 1'
#
loop_
_entity.id
_entity.type
_entity.pdbx_description
1 polymer ?
#
loop_
_entity_poly.entity_id
_entity_poly.type
_entity_poly.pdbx_seq_one_letter_code
_entity_poly.pdbx_strand_id
1 'polypeptide(L)'
;MRLFDRLATVNPMTVPGMKFAPLHIPLSLSALLLVLTGCEPAQFGGGTALPDGAVYSGELENQLFHGRGELRWPDGRLYEGEFHRGRMSGRGRMVYADGCTYEGQFRQGEFNGQGRYACGDAVWEGEFAAGDLVRGSVSTAEGDTYEGEFRDFAPHGEGHRTTAGGAEYQGTFEDGFLVQGSYRNDEGYRYKGGFEYTYYNGEGELTRPDGTIIRANFEYGEANGEGVRIRPVEEGEAQEEKGYFVSGRYYPSEQAYRAAERNQRAAVEARLYSEAERLQSKLAGLEPQRPGVRDVYLLVAGGDGTEGVFAREVKWVAERLGTVFDIEGRHIRLSNGGNGDLPLATRTSIRKSLHKLDELMDPDEDLLLVHLVSHGDDNGDLKLAEKKLPLNDLSVKDGKQWLDELDARYQWIIVSACYSGLWKEALANPERVVFTSAASDRTSFGCSDDSERTWFSSALYGDALQSGVDTPSAWFQAASRRVTEMEKEQDIEEDEHSLPQHSVGKEFLRWWTQ
;
A
#
# COMPACT_ATOMS: atom_id res chain seq x y z
N MET A 1 -22.86 -4.00 -5.49
CA MET A 1 -22.01 -2.85 -5.87
C MET A 1 -20.58 -3.26 -5.60
N ARG A 2 -19.65 -2.89 -6.48
CA ARG A 2 -18.25 -2.61 -6.15
C ARG A 2 -18.18 -1.07 -6.40
N LEU A 3 -17.21 -0.42 -7.06
CA LEU A 3 -15.84 -0.71 -7.55
C LEU A 3 -14.80 0.01 -6.66
N PHE A 4 -15.22 0.48 -5.48
CA PHE A 4 -14.51 1.45 -4.65
C PHE A 4 -13.39 0.82 -3.81
N ASP A 5 -12.38 0.28 -4.49
CA ASP A 5 -11.17 -0.23 -3.83
C ASP A 5 -9.90 -0.08 -4.70
N ARG A 6 -9.92 0.82 -5.69
CA ARG A 6 -8.69 1.33 -6.32
C ARG A 6 -8.52 2.81 -6.04
N LEU A 7 -7.29 3.12 -5.64
CA LEU A 7 -6.67 4.42 -5.37
C LEU A 7 -6.62 4.91 -3.90
N ALA A 8 -5.52 4.58 -3.23
CA ALA A 8 -4.87 5.42 -2.22
C ALA A 8 -3.37 5.03 -2.04
N THR A 9 -2.74 4.50 -3.09
CA THR A 9 -1.36 4.01 -3.06
C THR A 9 -0.39 5.00 -3.69
N VAL A 10 0.82 5.03 -3.14
CA VAL A 10 1.94 5.83 -3.64
C VAL A 10 2.18 5.52 -5.12
N ASN A 11 2.30 6.57 -5.93
CA ASN A 11 2.42 6.54 -7.37
C ASN A 11 3.48 5.50 -7.87
N PRO A 12 3.07 4.34 -8.42
CA PRO A 12 3.98 3.24 -8.78
C PRO A 12 4.86 3.54 -10.00
N MET A 13 4.67 4.69 -10.64
CA MET A 13 5.46 5.14 -11.79
C MET A 13 6.69 5.97 -11.37
N THR A 14 6.93 6.16 -10.07
CA THR A 14 8.16 6.80 -9.58
C THR A 14 9.34 5.81 -9.55
N VAL A 15 10.51 6.22 -10.05
CA VAL A 15 11.73 5.40 -9.96
C VAL A 15 12.38 5.61 -8.59
N PRO A 16 12.61 4.54 -7.79
CA PRO A 16 13.24 4.70 -6.48
C PRO A 16 14.74 5.05 -6.60
N GLY A 17 15.10 6.29 -6.26
CA GLY A 17 16.40 6.60 -5.65
C GLY A 17 17.54 7.13 -6.53
N MET A 18 17.29 7.67 -7.74
CA MET A 18 18.37 8.28 -8.54
C MET A 18 18.82 9.66 -8.00
N LYS A 19 20.02 9.72 -7.41
CA LYS A 19 20.77 10.97 -7.19
C LYS A 19 21.94 11.04 -8.18
N PHE A 20 21.86 11.93 -9.15
CA PHE A 20 22.96 12.20 -10.08
C PHE A 20 24.14 12.89 -9.35
N ALA A 21 25.33 12.30 -9.42
CA ALA A 21 26.57 12.92 -8.96
C ALA A 21 27.36 13.49 -10.16
N PRO A 22 27.69 14.79 -10.20
CA PRO A 22 28.41 15.39 -11.32
C PRO A 22 29.90 14.99 -11.31
N LEU A 23 30.38 14.48 -12.44
CA LEU A 23 31.78 14.03 -12.58
C LEU A 23 32.73 15.21 -12.88
N HIS A 24 33.56 15.59 -11.90
CA HIS A 24 34.67 16.53 -12.10
C HIS A 24 36.00 15.77 -12.33
N ILE A 25 36.73 16.13 -13.39
CA ILE A 25 38.05 15.59 -13.73
C ILE A 25 39.09 16.72 -13.64
N PRO A 26 40.17 16.59 -12.83
CA PRO A 26 41.32 17.48 -12.89
C PRO A 26 42.36 17.00 -13.92
N LEU A 27 42.83 17.88 -14.79
CA LEU A 27 43.99 17.60 -15.65
C LEU A 27 45.28 17.63 -14.82
N SER A 28 46.16 16.64 -15.04
CA SER A 28 47.60 16.86 -14.90
C SER A 28 48.36 16.16 -16.03
N LEU A 29 49.37 16.84 -16.56
CA LEU A 29 50.07 16.48 -17.78
C LEU A 29 51.53 16.16 -17.44
N SER A 30 52.04 15.00 -17.84
CA SER A 30 53.48 14.72 -17.92
C SER A 30 53.76 13.58 -18.88
N ALA A 31 54.71 13.77 -19.79
CA ALA A 31 55.06 12.83 -20.84
C ALA A 31 56.47 12.26 -20.61
N LEU A 32 56.70 11.02 -21.06
CA LEU A 32 58.05 10.58 -21.46
C LEU A 32 57.98 9.53 -22.58
N LEU A 33 59.06 9.41 -23.35
CA LEU A 33 59.07 8.89 -24.72
C LEU A 33 59.77 7.52 -24.87
N LEU A 34 59.23 6.70 -25.79
CA LEU A 34 59.88 5.70 -26.66
C LEU A 34 60.89 4.66 -26.12
N VAL A 35 60.63 3.38 -26.44
CA VAL A 35 61.44 2.57 -27.40
C VAL A 35 60.50 1.67 -28.23
N LEU A 36 60.79 1.46 -29.52
CA LEU A 36 60.07 0.55 -30.42
C LEU A 36 60.85 -0.75 -30.67
N THR A 37 60.19 -1.90 -30.52
CA THR A 37 60.46 -3.11 -31.32
C THR A 37 59.14 -3.82 -31.59
N GLY A 38 58.77 -3.96 -32.86
CA GLY A 38 57.53 -4.63 -33.25
C GLY A 38 57.68 -6.16 -33.24
N CYS A 39 56.71 -6.83 -32.64
CA CYS A 39 56.31 -8.19 -32.98
C CYS A 39 54.80 -8.13 -33.29
N GLU A 40 54.31 -8.98 -34.19
CA GLU A 40 52.99 -8.86 -34.81
C GLU A 40 51.84 -8.80 -33.79
N PRO A 41 50.81 -7.96 -34.00
CA PRO A 41 49.61 -8.00 -33.17
C PRO A 41 48.85 -9.30 -33.48
N ALA A 42 49.01 -10.29 -32.61
CA ALA A 42 48.07 -11.41 -32.55
C ALA A 42 46.65 -10.84 -32.35
N GLN A 43 45.71 -11.34 -33.16
CA GLN A 43 44.32 -10.90 -33.13
C GLN A 43 43.64 -11.44 -31.85
N PHE A 44 43.78 -10.71 -30.75
CA PHE A 44 43.02 -10.90 -29.53
C PHE A 44 41.97 -9.79 -29.41
N GLY A 45 40.70 -10.18 -29.30
CA GLY A 45 39.59 -9.27 -29.00
C GLY A 45 39.61 -8.80 -27.55
N GLY A 46 40.67 -8.09 -27.14
CA GLY A 46 40.82 -7.49 -25.82
C GLY A 46 40.60 -5.99 -25.90
N GLY A 47 39.56 -5.48 -25.23
CA GLY A 47 39.27 -4.05 -25.17
C GLY A 47 40.33 -3.24 -24.40
N THR A 48 40.27 -1.91 -24.56
CA THR A 48 41.07 -0.95 -23.79
C THR A 48 40.55 -0.90 -22.36
N ALA A 49 41.34 -1.38 -21.40
CA ALA A 49 41.06 -1.21 -19.98
C ALA A 49 41.31 0.25 -19.53
N LEU A 50 40.42 0.79 -18.72
CA LEU A 50 40.42 2.16 -18.22
C LEU A 50 40.85 2.21 -16.74
N PRO A 51 41.26 3.38 -16.22
CA PRO A 51 41.73 3.52 -14.82
C PRO A 51 40.68 3.19 -13.75
N ASP A 52 39.40 3.25 -14.08
CA ASP A 52 38.27 2.86 -13.22
C ASP A 52 37.93 1.35 -13.31
N GLY A 53 38.70 0.59 -14.11
CA GLY A 53 38.50 -0.84 -14.35
C GLY A 53 37.51 -1.16 -15.46
N ALA A 54 36.85 -0.18 -16.06
CA ALA A 54 35.97 -0.42 -17.19
C ALA A 54 36.76 -0.83 -18.46
N VAL A 55 36.13 -1.58 -19.36
CA VAL A 55 36.75 -2.09 -20.59
C VAL A 55 35.96 -1.59 -21.79
N TYR A 56 36.64 -0.85 -22.68
CA TYR A 56 36.09 -0.34 -23.93
C TYR A 56 36.52 -1.19 -25.13
N SER A 57 35.58 -1.65 -25.96
CA SER A 57 35.84 -2.35 -27.22
C SER A 57 35.15 -1.63 -28.37
N GLY A 58 35.90 -0.90 -29.19
CA GLY A 58 35.33 -0.11 -30.28
C GLY A 58 36.35 0.78 -31.00
N GLU A 59 35.85 1.69 -31.83
CA GLU A 59 36.68 2.62 -32.61
C GLU A 59 37.28 3.75 -31.74
N LEU A 60 38.50 4.18 -32.09
CA LEU A 60 39.19 5.29 -31.42
C LEU A 60 39.56 6.36 -32.44
N GLU A 61 39.17 7.61 -32.17
CA GLU A 61 39.60 8.78 -32.93
C GLU A 61 40.32 9.75 -31.99
N ASN A 62 41.55 10.15 -32.32
CA ASN A 62 42.38 11.05 -31.49
C ASN A 62 42.52 10.60 -30.02
N GLN A 63 42.64 9.28 -29.79
CA GLN A 63 42.70 8.64 -28.46
C GLN A 63 41.41 8.74 -27.61
N LEU A 64 40.29 9.13 -28.21
CA LEU A 64 38.96 9.15 -27.56
C LEU A 64 38.05 8.12 -28.22
N PHE A 65 37.07 7.59 -27.46
CA PHE A 65 36.03 6.72 -28.03
C PHE A 65 35.27 7.46 -29.12
N HIS A 66 35.11 6.82 -30.27
CA HIS A 66 34.41 7.34 -31.43
C HIS A 66 33.66 6.18 -32.10
N GLY A 67 32.73 6.47 -33.00
CA GLY A 67 32.12 5.46 -33.86
C GLY A 67 31.31 4.46 -33.05
N ARG A 68 31.28 3.18 -33.44
CA ARG A 68 30.59 2.15 -32.64
C ARG A 68 31.53 1.51 -31.63
N GLY A 69 31.00 1.23 -30.45
CA GLY A 69 31.72 0.47 -29.43
C GLY A 69 30.85 -0.04 -28.31
N GLU A 70 31.49 -0.80 -27.45
CA GLU A 70 30.98 -1.43 -26.24
C GLU A 70 31.80 -0.94 -25.04
N LEU A 71 31.14 -0.61 -23.93
CA LEU A 71 31.79 -0.21 -22.68
C LEU A 71 31.19 -1.03 -21.53
N ARG A 72 32.02 -1.86 -20.88
CA ARG A 72 31.65 -2.70 -19.73
C ARG A 72 32.29 -2.15 -18.46
N TRP A 73 31.49 -1.92 -17.41
CA TRP A 73 31.98 -1.46 -16.11
C TRP A 73 32.13 -2.64 -15.12
N PRO A 74 33.04 -2.56 -14.12
CA PRO A 74 33.21 -3.60 -13.11
C PRO A 74 31.98 -3.84 -12.22
N ASP A 75 31.07 -2.86 -12.14
CA ASP A 75 29.81 -2.95 -11.40
C ASP A 75 28.70 -3.72 -12.15
N GLY A 76 28.98 -4.21 -13.37
CA GLY A 76 28.03 -4.97 -14.18
C GLY A 76 27.29 -4.15 -15.23
N ARG A 77 27.42 -2.81 -15.23
CA ARG A 77 26.83 -1.99 -16.30
C ARG A 77 27.47 -2.27 -17.65
N LEU A 78 26.70 -2.09 -18.71
CA LEU A 78 27.08 -2.31 -20.10
C LEU A 78 26.43 -1.25 -21.00
N TYR A 79 27.22 -0.59 -21.84
CA TYR A 79 26.73 0.24 -22.93
C TYR A 79 27.20 -0.29 -24.28
N GLU A 80 26.30 -0.41 -25.24
CA GLU A 80 26.57 -0.76 -26.63
C GLU A 80 25.96 0.32 -27.54
N GLY A 81 26.78 1.06 -28.30
CA GLY A 81 26.25 2.17 -29.09
C GLY A 81 27.29 3.07 -29.75
N GLU A 82 26.85 4.27 -30.12
CA GLU A 82 27.68 5.28 -30.79
C GLU A 82 28.41 6.20 -29.80
N PHE A 83 29.68 6.47 -30.05
CA PHE A 83 30.52 7.37 -29.27
C PHE A 83 30.96 8.57 -30.11
N HIS A 84 31.00 9.74 -29.47
CA HIS A 84 31.58 10.94 -30.05
C HIS A 84 32.44 11.66 -29.02
N ARG A 85 33.75 11.77 -29.31
CA ARG A 85 34.74 12.43 -28.45
C ARG A 85 34.73 11.91 -27.00
N GLY A 86 34.68 10.58 -26.84
CA GLY A 86 34.73 9.92 -25.53
C GLY A 86 33.42 9.87 -24.76
N ARG A 87 32.30 10.34 -25.33
CA ARG A 87 30.97 10.32 -24.69
C ARG A 87 29.99 9.48 -25.50
N MET A 88 29.05 8.83 -24.80
CA MET A 88 27.90 8.16 -25.42
C MET A 88 27.05 9.18 -26.19
N SER A 89 26.61 8.79 -27.37
CA SER A 89 25.96 9.65 -28.37
C SER A 89 25.12 8.81 -29.35
N GLY A 90 24.44 9.43 -30.30
CA GLY A 90 23.76 8.70 -31.38
C GLY A 90 22.75 7.69 -30.82
N ARG A 91 22.64 6.49 -31.39
CA ARG A 91 21.84 5.40 -30.82
C ARG A 91 22.68 4.45 -29.97
N GLY A 92 22.08 3.92 -28.91
CA GLY A 92 22.70 2.87 -28.10
C GLY A 92 21.72 2.15 -27.17
N ARG A 93 22.24 1.11 -26.52
CA ARG A 93 21.61 0.36 -25.44
C ARG A 93 22.48 0.47 -24.19
N MET A 94 21.89 0.87 -23.07
CA MET A 94 22.47 0.77 -21.73
C MET A 94 21.77 -0.36 -20.97
N VAL A 95 22.54 -1.17 -20.26
CA VAL A 95 22.08 -2.16 -19.28
C VAL A 95 22.72 -1.80 -17.95
N TYR A 96 21.89 -1.65 -16.92
CA TYR A 96 22.28 -1.30 -15.57
C TYR A 96 22.57 -2.55 -14.73
N ALA A 97 23.26 -2.37 -13.59
CA ALA A 97 23.67 -3.46 -12.70
C ALA A 97 22.47 -4.16 -12.00
N ASP A 98 21.36 -3.45 -11.87
CA ASP A 98 20.05 -3.92 -11.39
C ASP A 98 19.24 -4.66 -12.47
N GLY A 99 19.74 -4.72 -13.71
CA GLY A 99 19.05 -5.32 -14.85
C GLY A 99 18.15 -4.35 -15.62
N CYS A 100 17.99 -3.11 -15.18
CA CYS A 100 17.21 -2.10 -15.90
C CYS A 100 17.91 -1.71 -17.21
N THR A 101 17.14 -1.35 -18.23
CA THR A 101 17.66 -1.15 -19.59
C THR A 101 17.12 0.11 -20.24
N TYR A 102 17.97 0.82 -20.97
CA TYR A 102 17.57 1.91 -21.86
C TYR A 102 17.99 1.59 -23.29
N GLU A 103 17.08 1.70 -24.25
CA GLU A 103 17.36 1.67 -25.68
C GLU A 103 16.87 2.95 -26.32
N GLY A 104 17.76 3.71 -26.94
CA GLY A 104 17.35 5.00 -27.49
C GLY A 104 18.49 5.87 -27.95
N GLN A 105 18.22 7.17 -27.97
CA GLN A 105 19.18 8.18 -28.36
C GLN A 105 19.94 8.74 -27.14
N PHE A 106 21.23 8.99 -27.35
CA PHE A 106 22.13 9.54 -26.33
C PHE A 106 22.70 10.88 -26.79
N ARG A 107 22.90 11.80 -25.85
CA ARG A 107 23.58 13.06 -26.10
C ARG A 107 24.49 13.40 -24.93
N GLN A 108 25.79 13.51 -25.19
CA GLN A 108 26.82 13.86 -24.20
C GLN A 108 26.94 12.92 -22.98
N GLY A 109 26.42 11.70 -23.05
CA GLY A 109 26.37 10.74 -21.94
C GLY A 109 24.98 10.48 -21.37
N GLU A 110 23.99 11.31 -21.69
CA GLU A 110 22.63 11.28 -21.12
C GLU A 110 21.61 10.77 -22.14
N PHE A 111 20.48 10.21 -21.65
CA PHE A 111 19.31 9.88 -22.48
C PHE A 111 18.74 11.15 -23.11
N ASN A 112 18.48 11.11 -24.42
CA ASN A 112 18.02 12.30 -25.12
C ASN A 112 17.29 12.01 -26.42
N GLY A 113 16.14 12.63 -26.66
CA GLY A 113 15.28 12.31 -27.79
C GLY A 113 14.51 11.00 -27.56
N GLN A 114 14.08 10.35 -28.63
CA GLN A 114 13.26 9.14 -28.55
C GLN A 114 14.03 7.94 -27.97
N GLY A 115 13.44 7.26 -27.00
CA GLY A 115 13.96 6.05 -26.38
C GLY A 115 12.92 5.26 -25.59
N ARG A 116 13.37 4.14 -25.03
CA ARG A 116 12.62 3.18 -24.22
C ARG A 116 13.45 2.82 -22.99
N TYR A 117 12.92 3.05 -21.80
CA TYR A 117 13.48 2.59 -20.54
C TYR A 117 12.61 1.47 -19.97
N ALA A 118 13.18 0.36 -19.51
CA ALA A 118 12.46 -0.74 -18.89
C ALA A 118 13.18 -1.17 -17.62
N CYS A 119 12.48 -1.19 -16.50
CA CYS A 119 13.06 -1.40 -15.17
C CYS A 119 12.00 -2.05 -14.26
N GLY A 120 12.32 -3.25 -13.75
CA GLY A 120 11.29 -4.15 -13.23
C GLY A 120 10.21 -4.40 -14.28
N ASP A 121 8.96 -4.32 -13.85
CA ASP A 121 7.78 -4.61 -14.67
C ASP A 121 7.22 -3.37 -15.38
N ALA A 122 7.87 -2.22 -15.22
CA ALA A 122 7.49 -0.95 -15.83
C ALA A 122 8.34 -0.63 -17.07
N VAL A 123 7.66 -0.13 -18.10
CA VAL A 123 8.23 0.27 -19.40
C VAL A 123 7.83 1.70 -19.70
N TRP A 124 8.80 2.59 -19.80
CA TRP A 124 8.66 3.99 -20.18
C TRP A 124 9.13 4.19 -21.63
N GLU A 125 8.30 4.80 -22.48
CA GLU A 125 8.62 5.05 -23.90
C GLU A 125 8.29 6.49 -24.28
N GLY A 126 9.21 7.19 -24.97
CA GLY A 126 8.94 8.55 -25.45
C GLY A 126 10.17 9.44 -25.59
N GLU A 127 9.96 10.74 -25.39
CA GLU A 127 10.98 11.79 -25.50
C GLU A 127 11.70 12.01 -24.17
N PHE A 128 13.02 11.78 -24.19
CA PHE A 128 13.92 12.02 -23.06
C PHE A 128 14.67 13.36 -23.22
N ALA A 129 14.91 14.07 -22.13
CA ALA A 129 15.75 15.26 -22.09
C ALA A 129 16.63 15.27 -20.83
N ALA A 130 17.94 15.45 -21.00
CA ALA A 130 18.93 15.50 -19.91
C ALA A 130 18.92 14.29 -18.95
N GLY A 131 18.52 13.10 -19.43
CA GLY A 131 18.39 11.88 -18.65
C GLY A 131 16.95 11.47 -18.31
N ASP A 132 16.02 12.44 -18.20
CA ASP A 132 14.65 12.19 -17.77
C ASP A 132 13.69 11.99 -18.95
N LEU A 133 12.66 11.16 -18.78
CA LEU A 133 11.50 11.20 -19.66
C LEU A 133 10.74 12.51 -19.41
N VAL A 134 10.42 13.27 -20.47
CA VAL A 134 9.64 14.53 -20.37
C VAL A 134 8.24 14.41 -20.98
N ARG A 135 8.06 13.51 -21.96
CA ARG A 135 6.75 13.21 -22.56
C ARG A 135 6.77 11.82 -23.17
N GLY A 136 5.72 11.05 -22.98
CA GLY A 136 5.63 9.70 -23.53
C GLY A 136 4.51 8.90 -22.91
N SER A 137 4.76 7.60 -22.75
CA SER A 137 3.94 6.70 -21.97
C SER A 137 4.78 5.91 -20.96
N VAL A 138 4.10 5.37 -19.95
CA VAL A 138 4.58 4.26 -19.13
C VAL A 138 3.49 3.20 -19.05
N SER A 139 3.87 1.93 -19.07
CA SER A 139 2.98 0.78 -18.83
C SER A 139 3.62 -0.21 -17.87
N THR A 140 2.84 -0.78 -16.95
CA THR A 140 3.25 -1.93 -16.12
C THR A 140 2.86 -3.25 -16.78
N ALA A 141 3.42 -4.37 -16.31
CA ALA A 141 3.00 -5.71 -16.73
C ALA A 141 1.52 -6.00 -16.41
N GLU A 142 1.01 -5.45 -15.30
CA GLU A 142 -0.39 -5.58 -14.85
C GLU A 142 -1.37 -4.87 -15.81
N GLY A 143 -0.90 -4.01 -16.70
CA GLY A 143 -1.72 -3.26 -17.65
C GLY A 143 -2.16 -1.87 -17.17
N ASP A 144 -1.65 -1.39 -16.03
CA ASP A 144 -1.70 0.03 -15.70
C ASP A 144 -0.89 0.82 -16.74
N THR A 145 -1.47 1.90 -17.27
CA THR A 145 -0.86 2.75 -18.29
C THR A 145 -1.02 4.23 -17.96
N TYR A 146 -0.05 5.04 -18.33
CA TYR A 146 -0.17 6.49 -18.39
C TYR A 146 0.45 7.02 -19.68
N GLU A 147 -0.20 7.98 -20.33
CA GLU A 147 0.33 8.76 -21.45
C GLU A 147 0.21 10.25 -21.12
N GLY A 148 1.31 11.01 -21.24
CA GLY A 148 1.34 12.41 -20.87
C GLY A 148 2.73 13.01 -20.75
N GLU A 149 2.82 14.06 -19.93
CA GLU A 149 4.07 14.71 -19.54
C GLU A 149 4.67 14.03 -18.29
N PHE A 150 5.98 14.19 -18.09
CA PHE A 150 6.71 13.50 -17.02
C PHE A 150 7.72 14.43 -16.35
N ARG A 151 8.00 14.13 -15.07
CA ARG A 151 9.06 14.75 -14.27
C ARG A 151 9.61 13.71 -13.29
N ASP A 152 10.93 13.55 -13.21
CA ASP A 152 11.56 12.54 -12.35
C ASP A 152 10.98 11.11 -12.54
N PHE A 153 10.69 10.76 -13.81
CA PHE A 153 9.97 9.55 -14.27
C PHE A 153 8.52 9.38 -13.80
N ALA A 154 8.01 10.27 -12.93
CA ALA A 154 6.63 10.34 -12.49
C ALA A 154 5.72 11.05 -13.53
N PRO A 155 4.44 10.64 -13.66
CA PRO A 155 3.42 11.42 -14.34
C PRO A 155 3.34 12.86 -13.83
N HIS A 156 3.35 13.83 -14.73
CA HIS A 156 3.29 15.25 -14.37
C HIS A 156 2.60 16.05 -15.46
N GLY A 157 2.07 17.24 -15.16
CA GLY A 157 1.39 18.06 -16.15
C GLY A 157 0.16 17.36 -16.73
N GLU A 158 -0.17 17.63 -18.00
CA GLU A 158 -1.35 17.01 -18.62
C GLU A 158 -1.10 15.55 -19.04
N GLY A 159 -2.02 14.66 -18.70
CA GLY A 159 -1.99 13.28 -19.17
C GLY A 159 -3.26 12.49 -18.93
N HIS A 160 -3.16 11.19 -19.19
CA HIS A 160 -4.23 10.23 -19.10
C HIS A 160 -3.69 8.91 -18.54
N ARG A 161 -4.27 8.42 -17.44
CA ARG A 161 -3.96 7.12 -16.84
C ARG A 161 -5.14 6.18 -17.00
N THR A 162 -4.90 4.95 -17.44
CA THR A 162 -5.87 3.85 -17.40
C THR A 162 -5.30 2.75 -16.52
N THR A 163 -6.04 2.33 -15.49
CA THR A 163 -5.64 1.21 -14.65
C THR A 163 -6.04 -0.12 -15.27
N ALA A 164 -5.39 -1.22 -14.88
CA ALA A 164 -5.73 -2.59 -15.28
C ALA A 164 -7.22 -2.91 -15.11
N GLY A 165 -7.84 -2.40 -14.04
CA GLY A 165 -9.28 -2.51 -13.75
C GLY A 165 -10.19 -1.57 -14.57
N GLY A 166 -9.77 -1.13 -15.75
CA GLY A 166 -10.55 -0.27 -16.67
C GLY A 166 -10.79 1.17 -16.20
N ALA A 167 -10.31 1.54 -15.01
CA ALA A 167 -10.58 2.85 -14.43
C ALA A 167 -9.65 3.92 -15.05
N GLU A 168 -10.26 4.99 -15.57
CA GLU A 168 -9.59 6.04 -16.34
C GLU A 168 -9.53 7.37 -15.57
N TYR A 169 -8.39 8.04 -15.69
CA TYR A 169 -8.09 9.36 -15.11
C TYR A 169 -7.55 10.25 -16.23
N GLN A 170 -7.97 11.51 -16.27
CA GLN A 170 -7.49 12.46 -17.28
C GLN A 170 -7.48 13.89 -16.74
N GLY A 171 -6.39 14.61 -16.95
CA GLY A 171 -6.20 16.00 -16.52
C GLY A 171 -4.77 16.26 -16.06
N THR A 172 -4.63 17.15 -15.06
CA THR A 172 -3.34 17.61 -14.54
C THR A 172 -2.85 16.71 -13.40
N PHE A 173 -1.61 16.23 -13.51
CA PHE A 173 -0.92 15.39 -12.54
C PHE A 173 0.22 16.14 -11.83
N GLU A 174 0.35 15.95 -10.53
CA GLU A 174 1.47 16.43 -9.71
C GLU A 174 2.02 15.26 -8.88
N ASP A 175 3.34 15.02 -9.00
CA ASP A 175 4.06 13.88 -8.42
C ASP A 175 3.37 12.51 -8.68
N GLY A 176 2.70 12.45 -9.83
CA GLY A 176 1.86 11.39 -10.40
C GLY A 176 0.56 11.02 -9.70
N PHE A 177 0.08 11.88 -8.81
CA PHE A 177 -1.34 11.92 -8.46
C PHE A 177 -2.08 12.86 -9.41
N LEU A 178 -3.30 12.50 -9.81
CA LEU A 178 -4.19 13.45 -10.48
C LEU A 178 -4.59 14.48 -9.42
N VAL A 179 -4.45 15.78 -9.71
CA VAL A 179 -4.87 16.87 -8.78
C VAL A 179 -6.11 17.60 -9.28
N GLN A 180 -6.32 17.65 -10.60
CA GLN A 180 -7.48 18.28 -11.22
C GLN A 180 -7.81 17.55 -12.51
N GLY A 181 -9.06 17.13 -12.71
CA GLY A 181 -9.41 16.43 -13.94
C GLY A 181 -10.75 15.73 -13.90
N SER A 182 -10.80 14.57 -14.56
CA SER A 182 -11.92 13.65 -14.57
C SER A 182 -11.51 12.21 -14.32
N TYR A 183 -12.42 11.48 -13.69
CA TYR A 183 -12.35 10.04 -13.44
C TYR A 183 -13.55 9.34 -14.07
N ARG A 184 -13.38 8.10 -14.54
CA ARG A 184 -14.48 7.15 -14.78
C ARG A 184 -14.06 5.71 -14.50
N ASN A 185 -15.03 4.85 -14.22
CA ASN A 185 -14.82 3.39 -14.13
C ASN A 185 -15.92 2.59 -14.88
N ASP A 186 -15.67 1.29 -15.05
CA ASP A 186 -16.56 0.36 -15.76
C ASP A 186 -17.94 0.19 -15.10
N GLU A 187 -18.08 0.62 -13.85
CA GLU A 187 -19.34 0.58 -13.12
C GLU A 187 -20.27 1.75 -13.46
N GLY A 188 -19.76 2.78 -14.14
CA GLY A 188 -20.50 3.97 -14.49
C GLY A 188 -20.38 5.12 -13.50
N TYR A 189 -19.51 5.02 -12.48
CA TYR A 189 -19.09 6.22 -11.75
C TYR A 189 -18.28 7.12 -12.67
N ARG A 190 -18.56 8.43 -12.62
CA ARG A 190 -17.80 9.46 -13.32
C ARG A 190 -17.67 10.67 -12.41
N TYR A 191 -16.48 11.22 -12.28
CA TYR A 191 -16.26 12.46 -11.53
C TYR A 191 -15.52 13.48 -12.36
N LYS A 192 -15.78 14.77 -12.12
CA LYS A 192 -15.00 15.88 -12.64
C LYS A 192 -14.84 16.95 -11.57
N GLY A 193 -13.60 17.29 -11.23
CA GLY A 193 -13.29 18.23 -10.14
C GLY A 193 -11.84 18.12 -9.69
N GLY A 194 -11.59 18.56 -8.46
CA GLY A 194 -10.31 18.41 -7.79
C GLY A 194 -10.14 17.03 -7.15
N PHE A 195 -8.89 16.68 -6.87
CA PHE A 195 -8.49 15.43 -6.25
C PHE A 195 -7.42 15.70 -5.20
N GLU A 196 -7.46 14.98 -4.08
CA GLU A 196 -6.38 14.97 -3.09
C GLU A 196 -5.95 13.52 -2.86
N TYR A 197 -4.71 13.23 -3.30
CA TYR A 197 -4.21 11.91 -3.69
C TYR A 197 -5.07 11.25 -4.78
N THR A 198 -6.27 10.85 -4.39
CA THR A 198 -7.10 9.86 -5.06
C THR A 198 -8.59 10.06 -4.78
N TYR A 199 -8.90 10.67 -3.64
CA TYR A 199 -10.25 11.05 -3.24
C TYR A 199 -10.70 12.31 -3.98
N TYR A 200 -11.98 12.37 -4.32
CA TYR A 200 -12.61 13.61 -4.80
C TYR A 200 -12.49 14.71 -3.74
N ASN A 201 -12.04 15.90 -4.14
CA ASN A 201 -11.77 16.99 -3.21
C ASN A 201 -12.09 18.35 -3.84
N GLY A 202 -12.60 19.29 -3.02
CA GLY A 202 -13.02 20.61 -3.52
C GLY A 202 -14.28 20.55 -4.39
N GLU A 203 -14.55 21.61 -5.16
CA GLU A 203 -15.73 21.66 -6.02
C GLU A 203 -15.66 20.63 -7.16
N GLY A 204 -16.75 19.87 -7.35
CA GLY A 204 -16.85 18.91 -8.44
C GLY A 204 -18.26 18.42 -8.77
N GLU A 205 -18.33 17.55 -9.76
CA GLU A 205 -19.53 16.88 -10.25
C GLU A 205 -19.30 15.36 -10.25
N LEU A 206 -20.08 14.62 -9.43
CA LEU A 206 -20.09 13.15 -9.38
C LEU A 206 -21.36 12.63 -10.06
N THR A 207 -21.22 11.87 -11.14
CA THR A 207 -22.27 11.01 -11.69
C THR A 207 -22.12 9.60 -11.14
N ARG A 208 -23.23 9.04 -10.65
CA ARG A 208 -23.32 7.67 -10.11
C ARG A 208 -23.88 6.69 -11.16
N PRO A 209 -23.71 5.36 -11.00
CA PRO A 209 -24.24 4.34 -11.90
C PRO A 209 -25.76 4.37 -12.10
N ASP A 210 -26.51 4.85 -11.10
CA ASP A 210 -27.96 5.07 -11.18
C ASP A 210 -28.35 6.31 -12.02
N GLY A 211 -27.37 7.02 -12.60
CA GLY A 211 -27.52 8.26 -13.33
C GLY A 211 -27.71 9.51 -12.45
N THR A 212 -27.69 9.38 -11.11
CA THR A 212 -27.77 10.53 -10.21
C THR A 212 -26.49 11.37 -10.32
N ILE A 213 -26.64 12.67 -10.57
CA ILE A 213 -25.53 13.64 -10.59
C ILE A 213 -25.54 14.44 -9.28
N ILE A 214 -24.37 14.67 -8.69
CA ILE A 214 -24.17 15.50 -7.49
C ILE A 214 -23.14 16.57 -7.82
N ARG A 215 -23.53 17.84 -7.68
CA ARG A 215 -22.64 19.01 -7.73
C ARG A 215 -22.50 19.58 -6.33
N ALA A 216 -21.30 19.54 -5.76
CA ALA A 216 -21.03 19.97 -4.38
C ALA A 216 -19.54 20.26 -4.19
N ASN A 217 -19.18 20.73 -2.99
CA ASN A 217 -17.82 20.54 -2.49
C ASN A 217 -17.65 19.10 -1.99
N PHE A 218 -16.52 18.49 -2.29
CA PHE A 218 -16.14 17.15 -1.85
C PHE A 218 -15.02 17.22 -0.81
N GLU A 219 -15.05 16.31 0.15
CA GLU A 219 -14.05 16.17 1.21
C GLU A 219 -13.90 14.65 1.47
N TYR A 220 -12.70 14.10 1.30
CA TYR A 220 -12.42 12.65 1.35
C TYR A 220 -13.39 11.80 0.49
N GLY A 221 -13.65 12.23 -0.74
CA GLY A 221 -14.53 11.52 -1.67
C GLY A 221 -16.02 11.78 -1.49
N GLU A 222 -16.43 12.39 -0.37
CA GLU A 222 -17.83 12.58 -0.02
C GLU A 222 -18.32 14.01 -0.24
N ALA A 223 -19.54 14.16 -0.77
CA ALA A 223 -20.18 15.45 -0.92
C ALA A 223 -20.53 16.06 0.44
N ASN A 224 -20.20 17.34 0.65
CA ASN A 224 -20.41 18.08 1.89
C ASN A 224 -20.79 19.55 1.61
N GLY A 225 -21.56 20.16 2.50
CA GLY A 225 -21.96 21.57 2.40
C GLY A 225 -23.13 21.80 1.44
N GLU A 226 -23.21 22.99 0.83
CA GLU A 226 -24.24 23.32 -0.16
C GLU A 226 -24.00 22.57 -1.48
N GLY A 227 -25.09 22.19 -2.15
CA GLY A 227 -24.99 21.51 -3.43
C GLY A 227 -26.31 21.19 -4.09
N VAL A 228 -26.21 20.46 -5.20
CA VAL A 228 -27.32 20.10 -6.07
C VAL A 228 -27.28 18.61 -6.36
N ARG A 229 -28.41 17.92 -6.15
CA ARG A 229 -28.62 16.55 -6.62
C ARG A 229 -29.54 16.59 -7.84
N ILE A 230 -29.14 16.00 -8.95
CA ILE A 230 -29.97 15.85 -10.15
C ILE A 230 -30.31 14.36 -10.26
N ARG A 231 -31.59 14.01 -10.19
CA ARG A 231 -32.03 12.62 -10.36
C ARG A 231 -32.57 12.40 -11.78
N PRO A 232 -32.18 11.32 -12.47
CA PRO A 232 -32.82 10.93 -13.72
C PRO A 232 -34.27 10.51 -13.43
N VAL A 233 -35.13 10.68 -14.45
CA VAL A 233 -36.52 10.23 -14.46
C VAL A 233 -36.76 9.46 -15.76
N GLU A 234 -37.56 8.40 -15.69
CA GLU A 234 -37.78 7.50 -16.85
C GLU A 234 -38.46 8.22 -18.03
N GLU A 235 -39.33 9.19 -17.76
CA GLU A 235 -39.89 10.11 -18.74
C GLU A 235 -39.91 11.55 -18.17
N GLY A 236 -39.29 12.50 -18.88
CA GLY A 236 -39.31 13.93 -18.52
C GLY A 236 -37.93 14.58 -18.41
N GLU A 237 -37.89 15.80 -17.89
CA GLU A 237 -36.65 16.52 -17.56
C GLU A 237 -36.11 16.06 -16.21
N ALA A 238 -34.78 15.91 -16.10
CA ALA A 238 -34.13 15.44 -14.88
C ALA A 238 -34.41 16.39 -13.69
N GLN A 239 -34.75 15.82 -12.53
CA GLN A 239 -35.18 16.61 -11.39
C GLN A 239 -33.98 17.20 -10.64
N GLU A 240 -33.74 18.50 -10.81
CA GLU A 240 -32.76 19.26 -10.03
C GLU A 240 -33.28 19.57 -8.62
N GLU A 241 -32.55 19.12 -7.60
CA GLU A 241 -32.87 19.29 -6.18
C GLU A 241 -31.72 20.04 -5.49
N LYS A 242 -31.94 21.33 -5.22
CA LYS A 242 -30.99 22.15 -4.44
C LYS A 242 -31.15 21.88 -2.96
N GLY A 243 -30.02 21.69 -2.28
CA GLY A 243 -30.00 21.41 -0.86
C GLY A 243 -28.58 21.36 -0.33
N TYR A 244 -28.34 20.42 0.57
CA TYR A 244 -27.11 20.32 1.34
C TYR A 244 -26.69 18.85 1.46
N PHE A 245 -25.40 18.61 1.69
CA PHE A 245 -24.84 17.29 1.93
C PHE A 245 -24.08 17.23 3.26
N VAL A 246 -24.19 16.10 3.95
CA VAL A 246 -23.31 15.75 5.08
C VAL A 246 -22.81 14.34 4.83
N SER A 247 -21.52 14.17 4.56
CA SER A 247 -20.89 12.87 4.26
C SER A 247 -21.71 12.07 3.23
N GLY A 248 -21.88 12.65 2.03
CA GLY A 248 -22.58 12.02 0.90
C GLY A 248 -24.11 12.03 0.96
N ARG A 249 -24.69 12.23 2.14
CA ARG A 249 -26.15 12.19 2.36
C ARG A 249 -26.78 13.55 2.07
N TYR A 250 -27.76 13.57 1.17
CA TYR A 250 -28.54 14.74 0.79
C TYR A 250 -29.60 15.15 1.83
N TYR A 251 -29.74 16.46 2.06
CA TYR A 251 -30.73 17.11 2.93
C TYR A 251 -31.42 18.26 2.17
N PRO A 252 -32.77 18.30 2.11
CA PRO A 252 -33.50 19.24 1.26
C PRO A 252 -33.66 20.66 1.85
N SER A 253 -33.10 20.95 3.03
CA SER A 253 -33.18 22.28 3.65
C SER A 253 -32.02 22.55 4.60
N GLU A 254 -31.67 23.84 4.78
CA GLU A 254 -30.61 24.22 5.71
C GLU A 254 -30.96 23.78 7.14
N GLN A 255 -32.23 23.85 7.54
CA GLN A 255 -32.66 23.39 8.86
C GLN A 255 -32.36 21.89 9.09
N ALA A 256 -32.63 21.05 8.08
CA ALA A 256 -32.35 19.62 8.15
C ALA A 256 -30.84 19.34 8.14
N TYR A 257 -30.08 20.05 7.31
CA TYR A 257 -28.62 20.03 7.27
C TYR A 257 -27.98 20.42 8.60
N ARG A 258 -28.31 21.60 9.15
CA ARG A 258 -27.80 22.07 10.45
C ARG A 258 -28.23 21.17 11.60
N ALA A 259 -29.41 20.53 11.50
CA ALA A 259 -29.82 19.52 12.46
C ALA A 259 -28.96 18.25 12.35
N ALA A 260 -28.66 17.79 11.14
CA ALA A 260 -27.76 16.65 10.91
C ALA A 260 -26.33 16.94 11.37
N GLU A 261 -25.77 18.11 11.02
CA GLU A 261 -24.46 18.56 11.54
C GLU A 261 -24.44 18.58 13.07
N ARG A 262 -25.43 19.22 13.72
CA ARG A 262 -25.52 19.26 15.18
C ARG A 262 -25.66 17.87 15.79
N ASN A 263 -26.49 17.00 15.20
CA ASN A 263 -26.69 15.65 15.70
C ASN A 263 -25.42 14.80 15.56
N GLN A 264 -24.66 14.93 14.46
CA GLN A 264 -23.39 14.23 14.28
C GLN A 264 -22.32 14.75 15.27
N ARG A 265 -22.19 16.07 15.43
CA ARG A 265 -21.27 16.68 16.40
C ARG A 265 -21.64 16.32 17.84
N ALA A 266 -22.92 16.34 18.18
CA ALA A 266 -23.42 15.93 19.50
C ALA A 266 -23.28 14.42 19.75
N ALA A 267 -23.34 13.58 18.72
CA ALA A 267 -23.05 12.15 18.84
C ALA A 267 -21.56 11.92 19.14
N VAL A 268 -20.64 12.63 18.46
CA VAL A 268 -19.20 12.60 18.78
C VAL A 268 -18.95 13.13 20.20
N GLU A 269 -19.59 14.24 20.60
CA GLU A 269 -19.46 14.78 21.96
C GLU A 269 -19.96 13.78 23.03
N ALA A 270 -21.17 13.24 22.88
CA ALA A 270 -21.72 12.24 23.78
C ALA A 270 -20.87 10.94 23.81
N ARG A 271 -20.26 10.58 22.68
CA ARG A 271 -19.31 9.46 22.60
C ARG A 271 -18.08 9.74 23.46
N LEU A 272 -17.43 10.90 23.30
CA LEU A 272 -16.22 11.28 24.05
C LEU A 272 -16.43 11.22 25.58
N TYR A 273 -17.57 11.70 26.08
CA TYR A 273 -17.88 11.64 27.52
C TYR A 273 -18.20 10.24 28.04
N SER A 274 -18.80 9.37 27.21
CA SER A 274 -19.15 7.98 27.60
C SER A 274 -18.05 6.95 27.33
N GLU A 275 -16.99 7.31 26.60
CA GLU A 275 -15.98 6.36 26.11
C GLU A 275 -15.19 5.68 27.23
N ALA A 276 -14.73 6.46 28.21
CA ALA A 276 -13.94 5.94 29.32
C ALA A 276 -14.74 4.94 30.17
N GLU A 277 -16.02 5.23 30.43
CA GLU A 277 -16.93 4.35 31.15
C GLU A 277 -17.28 3.10 30.33
N ARG A 278 -17.51 3.25 29.02
CA ARG A 278 -17.76 2.12 28.10
C ARG A 278 -16.59 1.14 28.10
N LEU A 279 -15.36 1.62 27.94
CA LEU A 279 -14.16 0.78 28.01
C LEU A 279 -14.03 0.13 29.39
N GLN A 280 -14.15 0.91 30.47
CA GLN A 280 -14.03 0.39 31.84
C GLN A 280 -15.09 -0.68 32.15
N SER A 281 -16.33 -0.51 31.68
CA SER A 281 -17.41 -1.49 31.82
C SER A 281 -17.10 -2.80 31.11
N LYS A 282 -16.48 -2.77 29.92
CA LYS A 282 -16.03 -3.99 29.23
C LYS A 282 -14.85 -4.66 29.94
N LEU A 283 -13.86 -3.87 30.36
CA LEU A 283 -12.68 -4.38 31.09
C LEU A 283 -13.03 -4.99 32.45
N ALA A 284 -14.02 -4.43 33.16
CA ALA A 284 -14.49 -4.93 34.46
C ALA A 284 -15.38 -6.18 34.35
N GLY A 285 -15.86 -6.51 33.15
CA GLY A 285 -16.62 -7.74 32.87
C GLY A 285 -15.75 -8.92 32.41
N LEU A 286 -14.42 -8.76 32.37
CA LEU A 286 -13.49 -9.84 32.04
C LEU A 286 -13.26 -10.75 33.25
N GLU A 287 -13.26 -12.06 33.03
CA GLU A 287 -13.04 -13.07 34.05
C GLU A 287 -11.55 -13.41 34.27
N PRO A 288 -11.12 -13.77 35.50
CA PRO A 288 -9.78 -14.28 35.78
C PRO A 288 -9.63 -15.75 35.35
N GLN A 289 -8.39 -16.19 35.09
CA GLN A 289 -8.05 -17.53 34.61
C GLN A 289 -8.61 -18.67 35.48
N ARG A 290 -8.74 -19.85 34.86
CA ARG A 290 -9.27 -21.07 35.48
C ARG A 290 -8.13 -22.09 35.72
N PRO A 291 -7.60 -22.25 36.96
CA PRO A 291 -6.37 -23.00 37.18
C PRO A 291 -6.46 -24.46 36.73
N GLY A 292 -5.49 -24.88 35.92
CA GLY A 292 -5.46 -26.19 35.26
C GLY A 292 -6.20 -26.24 33.92
N VAL A 293 -6.58 -25.09 33.36
CA VAL A 293 -7.25 -24.95 32.05
C VAL A 293 -6.56 -23.83 31.28
N ARG A 294 -5.94 -24.18 30.15
CA ARG A 294 -5.39 -23.22 29.18
C ARG A 294 -6.50 -22.32 28.64
N ASP A 295 -6.68 -21.15 29.25
CA ASP A 295 -7.65 -20.16 28.80
C ASP A 295 -7.10 -19.39 27.58
N VAL A 296 -8.01 -18.89 26.74
CA VAL A 296 -7.67 -18.04 25.59
C VAL A 296 -8.25 -16.65 25.82
N TYR A 297 -7.37 -15.71 26.09
CA TYR A 297 -7.70 -14.29 26.26
C TYR A 297 -7.61 -13.57 24.92
N LEU A 298 -8.73 -13.01 24.46
CA LEU A 298 -8.86 -12.47 23.10
C LEU A 298 -9.00 -10.94 23.10
N LEU A 299 -8.12 -10.25 22.38
CA LEU A 299 -8.33 -8.87 21.92
C LEU A 299 -8.62 -8.87 20.42
N VAL A 300 -9.74 -8.29 19.99
CA VAL A 300 -10.01 -7.96 18.58
C VAL A 300 -10.17 -6.45 18.42
N ALA A 301 -9.42 -5.80 17.53
CA ALA A 301 -9.50 -4.36 17.31
C ALA A 301 -9.62 -4.00 15.82
N GLY A 302 -10.70 -3.28 15.47
CA GLY A 302 -10.95 -2.73 14.13
C GLY A 302 -10.54 -1.26 14.10
N GLY A 303 -9.45 -0.96 13.40
CA GLY A 303 -8.74 0.31 13.50
C GLY A 303 -9.38 1.45 12.71
N ASP A 304 -9.68 1.26 11.43
CA ASP A 304 -10.25 2.31 10.60
C ASP A 304 -11.78 2.32 10.71
N GLY A 305 -12.33 3.47 11.11
CA GLY A 305 -13.75 3.76 11.11
C GLY A 305 -14.23 4.46 9.85
N THR A 306 -13.34 4.79 8.88
CA THR A 306 -13.74 5.39 7.61
C THR A 306 -14.52 4.42 6.73
N GLU A 307 -14.10 3.17 6.68
CA GLU A 307 -14.82 2.02 6.12
C GLU A 307 -15.56 1.23 7.21
N GLY A 308 -16.74 0.72 6.89
CA GLY A 308 -17.51 -0.14 7.79
C GLY A 308 -17.04 -1.60 7.86
N VAL A 309 -16.13 -2.06 6.99
CA VAL A 309 -15.71 -3.47 6.90
C VAL A 309 -15.01 -3.95 8.17
N PHE A 310 -14.10 -3.14 8.72
CA PHE A 310 -13.33 -3.47 9.91
C PHE A 310 -14.24 -3.65 11.13
N ALA A 311 -15.26 -2.80 11.27
CA ALA A 311 -16.26 -2.92 12.34
C ALA A 311 -17.14 -4.18 12.21
N ARG A 312 -17.46 -4.61 10.98
CA ARG A 312 -18.17 -5.89 10.74
C ARG A 312 -17.28 -7.08 11.12
N GLU A 313 -16.01 -7.02 10.74
CA GLU A 313 -15.03 -8.08 10.96
C GLU A 313 -14.76 -8.32 12.45
N VAL A 314 -14.59 -7.26 13.26
CA VAL A 314 -14.36 -7.37 14.72
C VAL A 314 -15.40 -8.25 15.42
N LYS A 315 -16.67 -8.11 15.03
CA LYS A 315 -17.75 -8.93 15.58
C LYS A 315 -17.61 -10.40 15.13
N TRP A 316 -17.45 -10.61 13.84
CA TRP A 316 -17.42 -11.94 13.22
C TRP A 316 -16.20 -12.78 13.62
N VAL A 317 -15.00 -12.17 13.70
CA VAL A 317 -13.77 -12.87 14.13
C VAL A 317 -13.92 -13.45 15.53
N ALA A 318 -14.45 -12.67 16.47
CA ALA A 318 -14.71 -13.16 17.82
C ALA A 318 -15.76 -14.29 17.83
N GLU A 319 -16.83 -14.18 17.04
CA GLU A 319 -17.85 -15.23 16.92
C GLU A 319 -17.27 -16.53 16.32
N ARG A 320 -16.35 -16.46 15.36
CA ARG A 320 -15.67 -17.63 14.79
C ARG A 320 -14.66 -18.26 15.73
N LEU A 321 -13.83 -17.46 16.40
CA LEU A 321 -12.89 -17.94 17.40
C LEU A 321 -13.61 -18.60 18.58
N GLY A 322 -14.78 -18.07 18.99
CA GLY A 322 -15.64 -18.68 19.99
C GLY A 322 -16.26 -20.04 19.60
N THR A 323 -16.09 -20.52 18.37
CA THR A 323 -16.46 -21.91 17.99
C THR A 323 -15.34 -22.92 18.19
N VAL A 324 -14.10 -22.47 18.44
CA VAL A 324 -12.92 -23.34 18.64
C VAL A 324 -12.21 -23.10 19.98
N PHE A 325 -12.37 -21.91 20.58
CA PHE A 325 -11.80 -21.52 21.86
C PHE A 325 -12.89 -21.09 22.83
N ASP A 326 -12.75 -21.47 24.09
CA ASP A 326 -13.63 -21.02 25.18
C ASP A 326 -13.21 -19.61 25.63
N ILE A 327 -13.72 -18.61 24.91
CA ILE A 327 -13.45 -17.18 25.12
C ILE A 327 -14.60 -16.44 25.83
N GLU A 328 -15.61 -17.17 26.33
CA GLU A 328 -16.72 -16.54 27.06
C GLU A 328 -16.16 -15.90 28.35
N GLY A 329 -16.51 -14.64 28.60
CA GLY A 329 -15.91 -13.85 29.69
C GLY A 329 -14.45 -13.43 29.49
N ARG A 330 -13.74 -13.90 28.45
CA ARG A 330 -12.27 -13.67 28.25
C ARG A 330 -11.92 -12.91 26.98
N HIS A 331 -12.89 -12.24 26.36
CA HIS A 331 -12.65 -11.45 25.14
C HIS A 331 -13.07 -9.99 25.27
N ILE A 332 -12.28 -9.12 24.64
CA ILE A 332 -12.57 -7.70 24.45
C ILE A 332 -12.50 -7.34 22.97
N ARG A 333 -13.50 -6.57 22.53
CA ARG A 333 -13.64 -6.07 21.17
C ARG A 333 -13.60 -4.55 21.16
N LEU A 334 -12.75 -3.98 20.32
CA LEU A 334 -12.62 -2.55 20.08
C LEU A 334 -12.92 -2.27 18.60
N SER A 335 -13.56 -1.15 18.30
CA SER A 335 -13.84 -0.75 16.92
C SER A 335 -14.00 0.75 16.83
N ASN A 336 -13.34 1.37 15.86
CA ASN A 336 -13.82 2.64 15.32
C ASN A 336 -14.92 2.36 14.28
N GLY A 337 -15.73 3.36 13.97
CA GLY A 337 -16.89 3.23 13.08
C GLY A 337 -17.99 2.31 13.61
N GLY A 338 -18.74 1.70 12.69
CA GLY A 338 -19.87 0.82 13.02
C GLY A 338 -21.07 1.56 13.62
N ASN A 339 -21.79 0.88 14.53
CA ASN A 339 -23.01 1.42 15.17
C ASN A 339 -22.75 2.11 16.53
N GLY A 340 -21.50 2.10 17.01
CA GLY A 340 -21.12 2.69 18.28
C GLY A 340 -21.36 1.83 19.54
N ASP A 341 -21.57 0.51 19.42
CA ASP A 341 -21.74 -0.36 20.59
C ASP A 341 -20.41 -0.68 21.31
N LEU A 342 -19.36 -0.97 20.54
CA LEU A 342 -18.02 -1.29 21.05
C LEU A 342 -17.25 -0.04 21.49
N PRO A 343 -16.31 -0.13 22.47
CA PRO A 343 -15.33 0.92 22.72
C PRO A 343 -14.47 1.20 21.48
N LEU A 344 -13.98 2.44 21.33
CA LEU A 344 -13.15 2.87 20.21
C LEU A 344 -11.83 2.08 20.17
N ALA A 345 -11.33 1.82 18.96
CA ALA A 345 -9.99 1.29 18.74
C ALA A 345 -8.98 2.46 18.73
N THR A 346 -8.46 2.79 19.90
CA THR A 346 -7.43 3.82 20.08
C THR A 346 -6.18 3.20 20.68
N ARG A 347 -5.01 3.81 20.49
CA ARG A 347 -3.77 3.46 21.20
C ARG A 347 -4.00 3.24 22.71
N THR A 348 -4.79 4.11 23.34
CA THR A 348 -5.10 4.05 24.77
C THR A 348 -5.97 2.86 25.14
N SER A 349 -7.03 2.57 24.39
CA SER A 349 -7.94 1.45 24.66
C SER A 349 -7.30 0.11 24.34
N ILE A 350 -6.54 0.00 23.25
CA ILE A 350 -5.74 -1.19 22.90
C ILE A 350 -4.76 -1.50 24.04
N ARG A 351 -3.90 -0.56 24.43
CA ARG A 351 -2.90 -0.80 25.48
C ARG A 351 -3.53 -1.12 26.85
N LYS A 352 -4.63 -0.44 27.21
CA LYS A 352 -5.38 -0.77 28.45
C LYS A 352 -6.02 -2.15 28.40
N SER A 353 -6.44 -2.60 27.22
CA SER A 353 -7.02 -3.94 27.03
C SER A 353 -5.95 -5.01 27.18
N LEU A 354 -4.80 -4.85 26.51
CA LEU A 354 -3.65 -5.75 26.65
C LEU A 354 -3.25 -5.96 28.11
N HIS A 355 -2.96 -4.88 28.85
CA HIS A 355 -2.60 -5.00 30.28
C HIS A 355 -3.70 -5.60 31.15
N LYS A 356 -5.00 -5.46 30.79
CA LYS A 356 -6.07 -6.05 31.61
C LYS A 356 -6.28 -7.54 31.34
N LEU A 357 -6.04 -8.00 30.11
CA LEU A 357 -6.00 -9.43 29.81
C LEU A 357 -4.79 -10.06 30.53
N ASP A 358 -3.62 -9.44 30.41
CA ASP A 358 -2.37 -9.80 31.09
C ASP A 358 -2.53 -9.94 32.62
N GLU A 359 -3.17 -8.98 33.29
CA GLU A 359 -3.47 -9.02 34.74
C GLU A 359 -4.37 -10.20 35.16
N LEU A 360 -5.13 -10.79 34.23
CA LEU A 360 -6.11 -11.85 34.50
C LEU A 360 -5.62 -13.26 34.15
N MET A 361 -4.51 -13.37 33.42
CA MET A 361 -3.92 -14.61 32.91
C MET A 361 -2.97 -15.27 33.92
N ASP A 362 -2.76 -16.57 33.77
CA ASP A 362 -1.54 -17.23 34.21
C ASP A 362 -0.52 -17.23 33.05
N PRO A 363 0.65 -16.59 33.20
CA PRO A 363 1.57 -16.39 32.09
C PRO A 363 2.18 -17.69 31.57
N ASP A 364 2.22 -18.78 32.37
CA ASP A 364 2.77 -20.07 31.93
C ASP A 364 1.69 -21.06 31.44
N GLU A 365 0.40 -20.83 31.74
CA GLU A 365 -0.72 -21.70 31.36
C GLU A 365 -1.58 -21.17 30.19
N ASP A 366 -1.75 -19.85 30.04
CA ASP A 366 -2.76 -19.24 29.15
C ASP A 366 -2.24 -18.68 27.81
N LEU A 367 -3.16 -18.50 26.85
CA LEU A 367 -2.90 -17.87 25.56
C LEU A 367 -3.42 -16.42 25.53
N LEU A 368 -2.57 -15.46 25.16
CA LEU A 368 -3.01 -14.14 24.67
C LEU A 368 -3.15 -14.17 23.15
N LEU A 369 -4.38 -14.12 22.63
CA LEU A 369 -4.66 -13.99 21.19
C LEU A 369 -5.04 -12.54 20.87
N VAL A 370 -4.33 -11.91 19.94
CA VAL A 370 -4.60 -10.54 19.48
C VAL A 370 -4.87 -10.55 17.99
N HIS A 371 -6.01 -10.00 17.57
CA HIS A 371 -6.35 -9.76 16.18
C HIS A 371 -6.54 -8.26 15.94
N LEU A 372 -5.67 -7.67 15.12
CA LEU A 372 -5.76 -6.28 14.68
C LEU A 372 -6.16 -6.27 13.21
N VAL A 373 -7.23 -5.56 12.85
CA VAL A 373 -7.67 -5.39 11.46
C VAL A 373 -7.84 -3.91 11.14
N SER A 374 -7.19 -3.43 10.09
CA SER A 374 -7.30 -2.03 9.63
C SER A 374 -6.66 -1.85 8.25
N HIS A 375 -6.66 -0.63 7.75
CA HIS A 375 -5.64 -0.18 6.79
C HIS A 375 -4.26 -0.07 7.45
N GLY A 376 -3.22 -0.16 6.64
CA GLY A 376 -1.83 0.06 7.04
C GLY A 376 -1.11 0.94 6.01
N ASP A 377 -0.16 1.76 6.47
CA ASP A 377 0.72 2.56 5.60
C ASP A 377 1.99 1.77 5.19
N ASP A 378 2.85 2.39 4.38
CA ASP A 378 4.11 1.80 3.90
C ASP A 378 5.18 1.61 4.99
N ASN A 379 4.97 2.19 6.18
CA ASN A 379 5.77 1.95 7.39
C ASN A 379 5.22 0.77 8.22
N GLY A 380 4.07 0.21 7.81
CA GLY A 380 3.34 -0.82 8.51
C GLY A 380 2.51 -0.30 9.69
N ASP A 381 2.36 1.02 9.84
CA ASP A 381 1.60 1.61 10.94
C ASP A 381 0.09 1.37 10.72
N LEU A 382 -0.57 0.82 11.74
CA LEU A 382 -1.99 0.48 11.71
C LEU A 382 -2.85 1.73 11.88
N LYS A 383 -3.64 2.06 10.86
CA LYS A 383 -4.54 3.23 10.89
C LYS A 383 -5.60 3.06 11.98
N LEU A 384 -5.79 4.06 12.84
CA LEU A 384 -6.75 4.06 13.94
C LEU A 384 -7.74 5.23 13.83
N ALA A 385 -8.21 5.53 12.61
CA ALA A 385 -9.06 6.69 12.35
C ALA A 385 -10.53 6.51 12.81
N GLU A 386 -11.17 7.60 13.23
CA GLU A 386 -12.62 7.66 13.49
C GLU A 386 -13.21 8.87 12.74
N LYS A 387 -14.44 8.74 12.24
CA LYS A 387 -15.07 9.75 11.39
C LYS A 387 -15.22 11.06 12.15
N LYS A 388 -14.45 12.07 11.72
CA LYS A 388 -14.40 13.44 12.28
C LYS A 388 -13.82 13.53 13.70
N LEU A 389 -13.01 12.54 14.11
CA LEU A 389 -12.21 12.57 15.34
C LEU A 389 -10.76 12.20 14.99
N PRO A 390 -9.79 13.15 15.03
CA PRO A 390 -8.40 12.83 14.78
C PRO A 390 -7.85 11.93 15.91
N LEU A 391 -7.25 10.82 15.51
CA LEU A 391 -6.65 9.81 16.37
C LEU A 391 -5.24 9.51 15.87
N ASN A 392 -4.38 9.01 16.77
CA ASN A 392 -3.01 8.61 16.41
C ASN A 392 -3.00 7.12 16.05
N ASP A 393 -2.34 6.81 14.93
CA ASP A 393 -2.15 5.44 14.43
C ASP A 393 -1.20 4.63 15.32
N LEU A 394 -1.27 3.31 15.21
CA LEU A 394 -0.48 2.37 16.01
C LEU A 394 0.74 1.88 15.24
N SER A 395 1.92 2.37 15.62
CA SER A 395 3.15 1.97 14.94
C SER A 395 3.59 0.55 15.24
N VAL A 396 4.29 -0.06 14.29
CA VAL A 396 4.95 -1.37 14.46
C VAL A 396 5.83 -1.38 15.72
N LYS A 397 6.56 -0.27 15.94
CA LYS A 397 7.46 -0.09 17.09
C LYS A 397 6.70 -0.04 18.42
N ASP A 398 5.61 0.71 18.49
CA ASP A 398 4.80 0.84 19.69
C ASP A 398 4.09 -0.47 20.03
N GLY A 399 3.52 -1.14 19.01
CA GLY A 399 2.87 -2.43 19.19
C GLY A 399 3.86 -3.51 19.63
N LYS A 400 5.08 -3.54 19.08
CA LYS A 400 6.17 -4.37 19.59
C LYS A 400 6.47 -4.08 21.05
N GLN A 401 6.68 -2.81 21.41
CA GLN A 401 6.98 -2.43 22.79
C GLN A 401 5.88 -2.92 23.74
N TRP A 402 4.60 -2.67 23.44
CA TRP A 402 3.52 -3.03 24.36
C TRP A 402 3.32 -4.54 24.51
N LEU A 403 3.60 -5.33 23.46
CA LEU A 403 3.49 -6.80 23.51
C LEU A 403 4.70 -7.47 24.16
N ASP A 404 5.88 -6.85 24.08
CA ASP A 404 7.10 -7.32 24.77
C ASP A 404 7.17 -6.84 26.24
N GLU A 405 6.28 -5.93 26.67
CA GLU A 405 6.13 -5.43 28.06
C GLU A 405 5.13 -6.24 28.92
N LEU A 406 4.43 -7.23 28.35
CA LEU A 406 3.45 -8.07 29.06
C LEU A 406 4.12 -9.26 29.75
N ASP A 407 3.55 -9.70 30.88
CA ASP A 407 3.96 -10.94 31.55
C ASP A 407 3.44 -12.19 30.79
N ALA A 408 2.32 -12.07 30.05
CA ALA A 408 1.71 -13.08 29.20
C ALA A 408 2.71 -13.65 28.18
N ARG A 409 3.25 -14.82 28.49
CA ARG A 409 4.37 -15.45 27.78
C ARG A 409 4.00 -15.94 26.39
N TYR A 410 2.88 -16.67 26.28
CA TYR A 410 2.44 -17.29 25.04
C TYR A 410 1.45 -16.38 24.33
N GLN A 411 1.86 -15.89 23.16
CA GLN A 411 1.13 -14.86 22.42
C GLN A 411 0.88 -15.29 20.98
N TRP A 412 -0.33 -15.06 20.47
CA TRP A 412 -0.69 -15.29 19.07
C TRP A 412 -1.25 -14.00 18.47
N ILE A 413 -0.41 -13.32 17.69
CA ILE A 413 -0.70 -12.01 17.13
C ILE A 413 -1.06 -12.16 15.66
N ILE A 414 -2.15 -11.53 15.24
CA ILE A 414 -2.69 -11.58 13.89
C ILE A 414 -2.92 -10.14 13.45
N VAL A 415 -2.25 -9.72 12.37
CA VAL A 415 -2.34 -8.36 11.84
C VAL A 415 -2.86 -8.43 10.41
N SER A 416 -4.12 -8.03 10.21
CA SER A 416 -4.80 -7.98 8.92
C SER A 416 -4.82 -6.53 8.42
N ALA A 417 -3.77 -6.13 7.71
CA ALA A 417 -3.56 -4.81 7.12
C ALA A 417 -2.54 -4.84 5.97
N CYS A 418 -2.54 -3.81 5.13
CA CYS A 418 -1.49 -3.57 4.15
C CYS A 418 -0.11 -3.46 4.82
N TYR A 419 0.95 -3.89 4.12
CA TYR A 419 2.35 -3.87 4.57
C TYR A 419 2.62 -4.60 5.91
N SER A 420 1.65 -5.41 6.36
CA SER A 420 1.66 -6.03 7.69
C SER A 420 2.84 -6.98 7.92
N GLY A 421 3.55 -7.44 6.88
CA GLY A 421 4.77 -8.25 7.02
C GLY A 421 5.84 -7.63 7.92
N LEU A 422 5.89 -6.29 8.04
CA LEU A 422 6.77 -5.58 8.98
C LEU A 422 6.48 -5.96 10.45
N TRP A 423 5.23 -6.26 10.81
CA TRP A 423 4.86 -6.77 12.14
C TRP A 423 5.42 -8.16 12.40
N LYS A 424 5.42 -9.07 11.40
CA LYS A 424 6.04 -10.39 11.52
C LYS A 424 7.53 -10.28 11.85
N GLU A 425 8.24 -9.32 11.24
CA GLU A 425 9.68 -9.12 11.47
C GLU A 425 9.97 -8.52 12.85
N ALA A 426 9.17 -7.53 13.27
CA ALA A 426 9.33 -6.90 14.57
C ALA A 426 8.95 -7.82 15.75
N LEU A 427 7.92 -8.65 15.59
CA LEU A 427 7.33 -9.42 16.68
C LEU A 427 7.88 -10.85 16.84
N ALA A 428 8.50 -11.45 15.81
CA ALA A 428 8.95 -12.84 15.85
C ALA A 428 9.88 -13.15 17.04
N ASN A 429 9.48 -14.09 17.89
CA ASN A 429 10.27 -14.59 19.02
C ASN A 429 9.95 -16.08 19.29
N PRO A 430 10.65 -16.78 20.22
CA PRO A 430 10.43 -18.21 20.47
C PRO A 430 9.07 -18.59 21.10
N GLU A 431 8.35 -17.65 21.70
CA GLU A 431 7.14 -17.84 22.51
C GLU A 431 5.90 -17.20 21.86
N ARG A 432 6.04 -16.63 20.65
CA ARG A 432 4.99 -15.94 19.91
C ARG A 432 4.71 -16.58 18.55
N VAL A 433 3.44 -16.67 18.18
CA VAL A 433 2.98 -16.84 16.80
C VAL A 433 2.60 -15.47 16.24
N VAL A 434 3.01 -15.19 15.00
CA VAL A 434 2.64 -13.94 14.30
C VAL A 434 2.15 -14.28 12.91
N PHE A 435 0.93 -13.88 12.57
CA PHE A 435 0.35 -13.98 11.22
C PHE A 435 0.09 -12.59 10.65
N THR A 436 0.37 -12.39 9.37
CA THR A 436 0.15 -11.11 8.68
C THR A 436 -0.60 -11.35 7.37
N SER A 437 -1.54 -10.47 7.03
CA SER A 437 -2.32 -10.57 5.78
C SER A 437 -1.50 -10.25 4.54
N ALA A 438 -0.39 -9.52 4.69
CA ALA A 438 0.50 -9.16 3.59
C ALA A 438 1.97 -9.43 3.93
N ALA A 439 2.82 -9.40 2.90
CA ALA A 439 4.24 -9.14 3.03
C ALA A 439 4.52 -7.66 3.37
N SER A 440 5.80 -7.32 3.57
CA SER A 440 6.24 -5.98 4.01
C SER A 440 6.29 -4.93 2.90
N ASP A 441 6.17 -5.36 1.65
CA ASP A 441 6.37 -4.57 0.41
C ASP A 441 5.08 -4.34 -0.38
N ARG A 442 3.92 -4.81 0.13
CA ARG A 442 2.67 -4.91 -0.62
C ARG A 442 1.41 -4.79 0.25
N THR A 443 0.27 -4.60 -0.40
CA THR A 443 -1.05 -4.44 0.22
C THR A 443 -1.74 -5.78 0.51
N SER A 444 -2.88 -5.73 1.20
CA SER A 444 -3.81 -6.86 1.33
C SER A 444 -5.23 -6.46 0.91
N PHE A 445 -6.02 -7.42 0.45
CA PHE A 445 -7.29 -7.17 -0.25
C PHE A 445 -8.57 -7.40 0.59
N GLY A 446 -9.68 -6.80 0.13
CA GLY A 446 -11.01 -6.90 0.75
C GLY A 446 -11.31 -5.83 1.81
N CYS A 447 -10.70 -4.66 1.69
CA CYS A 447 -10.78 -3.57 2.68
C CYS A 447 -11.86 -2.50 2.38
N SER A 448 -12.53 -2.59 1.23
CA SER A 448 -13.69 -1.75 0.86
C SER A 448 -14.92 -1.97 1.72
N ASP A 449 -15.77 -0.93 1.78
CA ASP A 449 -17.10 -1.02 2.41
C ASP A 449 -18.07 -1.96 1.67
N ASP A 450 -17.84 -2.28 0.40
CA ASP A 450 -18.59 -3.30 -0.36
C ASP A 450 -18.18 -4.73 0.00
N SER A 451 -17.00 -4.94 0.60
CA SER A 451 -16.53 -6.24 1.05
C SER A 451 -17.21 -6.64 2.36
N GLU A 452 -17.70 -7.87 2.52
CA GLU A 452 -18.29 -8.29 3.80
C GLU A 452 -17.27 -8.27 4.95
N ARG A 453 -16.01 -8.60 4.65
CA ARG A 453 -14.83 -8.66 5.52
C ARG A 453 -13.55 -8.75 4.65
N THR A 454 -12.37 -8.58 5.24
CA THR A 454 -11.08 -8.77 4.54
C THR A 454 -10.90 -10.20 4.02
N TRP A 455 -10.14 -10.36 2.93
CA TRP A 455 -9.91 -11.68 2.34
C TRP A 455 -9.10 -12.58 3.26
N PHE A 456 -8.07 -12.03 3.91
CA PHE A 456 -7.25 -12.79 4.84
C PHE A 456 -8.05 -13.37 6.01
N SER A 457 -8.91 -12.57 6.66
CA SER A 457 -9.79 -13.09 7.72
C SER A 457 -10.88 -14.01 7.20
N SER A 458 -11.41 -13.80 5.98
CA SER A 458 -12.31 -14.73 5.31
C SER A 458 -11.68 -16.12 5.18
N ALA A 459 -10.44 -16.18 4.70
CA ALA A 459 -9.69 -17.42 4.56
C ALA A 459 -9.37 -18.04 5.93
N LEU A 460 -8.78 -17.25 6.84
CA LEU A 460 -8.26 -17.71 8.13
C LEU A 460 -9.37 -18.26 9.05
N TYR A 461 -10.47 -17.54 9.19
CA TYR A 461 -11.57 -17.96 10.08
C TYR A 461 -12.72 -18.66 9.35
N GLY A 462 -12.71 -18.70 8.02
CA GLY A 462 -13.62 -19.50 7.21
C GLY A 462 -13.20 -20.97 7.17
N ASP A 463 -12.76 -21.42 5.99
CA ASP A 463 -12.42 -22.83 5.73
C ASP A 463 -11.10 -23.26 6.38
N ALA A 464 -10.12 -22.37 6.49
CA ALA A 464 -8.84 -22.73 7.11
C ALA A 464 -9.01 -23.14 8.58
N LEU A 465 -9.99 -22.55 9.29
CA LEU A 465 -10.31 -22.92 10.68
C LEU A 465 -10.72 -24.40 10.82
N GLN A 466 -11.28 -25.01 9.76
CA GLN A 466 -11.61 -26.44 9.72
C GLN A 466 -10.35 -27.33 9.65
N SER A 467 -9.19 -26.77 9.29
CA SER A 467 -7.90 -27.49 9.30
C SER A 467 -7.31 -27.67 10.70
N GLY A 468 -7.92 -27.06 11.73
CA GLY A 468 -7.55 -27.21 13.14
C GLY A 468 -6.50 -26.20 13.61
N VAL A 469 -6.74 -25.62 14.79
CA VAL A 469 -5.86 -24.61 15.43
C VAL A 469 -4.63 -25.21 16.12
N ASP A 470 -4.63 -26.52 16.38
CA ASP A 470 -3.55 -27.26 17.06
C ASP A 470 -2.22 -27.25 16.26
N THR A 471 -2.29 -26.96 14.97
CA THR A 471 -1.13 -26.85 14.07
C THR A 471 -1.07 -25.47 13.41
N PRO A 472 -0.54 -24.44 14.11
CA PRO A 472 -0.57 -23.05 13.64
C PRO A 472 -0.08 -22.86 12.20
N SER A 473 1.03 -23.49 11.81
CA SER A 473 1.55 -23.42 10.43
C SER A 473 0.62 -24.06 9.40
N ALA A 474 -0.10 -25.14 9.73
CA ALA A 474 -1.00 -25.78 8.78
C ALA A 474 -2.30 -24.98 8.61
N TRP A 475 -2.83 -24.44 9.71
CA TRP A 475 -3.95 -23.48 9.69
C TRP A 475 -3.59 -22.26 8.83
N PHE A 476 -2.42 -21.66 9.07
CA PHE A 476 -1.93 -20.54 8.28
C PHE A 476 -1.75 -20.90 6.79
N GLN A 477 -1.14 -22.04 6.47
CA GLN A 477 -0.96 -22.47 5.09
C GLN A 477 -2.29 -22.73 4.37
N ALA A 478 -3.32 -23.20 5.08
CA ALA A 478 -4.68 -23.31 4.51
C ALA A 478 -5.27 -21.92 4.22
N ALA A 479 -5.09 -20.95 5.12
CA ALA A 479 -5.54 -19.58 4.91
C ALA A 479 -4.80 -18.91 3.74
N SER A 480 -3.47 -18.99 3.71
CA SER A 480 -2.62 -18.44 2.65
C SER A 480 -2.96 -19.04 1.27
N ARG A 481 -3.18 -20.36 1.16
CA ARG A 481 -3.67 -20.96 -0.09
C ARG A 481 -5.01 -20.38 -0.52
N ARG A 482 -5.98 -20.25 0.40
CA ARG A 482 -7.29 -19.70 0.07
C ARG A 482 -7.22 -18.22 -0.32
N VAL A 483 -6.30 -17.44 0.24
CA VAL A 483 -6.02 -16.06 -0.21
C VAL A 483 -5.50 -16.05 -1.64
N THR A 484 -4.48 -16.85 -1.97
CA THR A 484 -3.97 -17.00 -3.35
C THR A 484 -5.03 -17.51 -4.33
N GLU A 485 -5.96 -18.35 -3.89
CA GLU A 485 -7.12 -18.75 -4.70
C GLU A 485 -8.09 -17.58 -4.94
N MET A 486 -8.41 -16.77 -3.92
CA MET A 486 -9.25 -15.57 -4.08
C MET A 486 -8.59 -14.51 -4.97
N GLU A 487 -7.28 -14.33 -4.86
CA GLU A 487 -6.50 -13.44 -5.72
C GLU A 487 -6.57 -13.90 -7.19
N LYS A 488 -6.38 -15.21 -7.44
CA LYS A 488 -6.55 -15.81 -8.78
C LYS A 488 -8.00 -15.79 -9.27
N GLU A 489 -8.99 -15.91 -8.39
CA GLU A 489 -10.42 -15.78 -8.71
C GLU A 489 -10.82 -14.34 -9.07
N GLN A 490 -10.00 -13.34 -8.73
CA GLN A 490 -10.19 -11.93 -9.10
C GLN A 490 -9.21 -11.46 -10.18
N ASP A 491 -8.53 -12.39 -10.86
CA ASP A 491 -7.54 -12.13 -11.92
C ASP A 491 -6.41 -11.18 -11.48
N ILE A 492 -5.94 -11.30 -10.23
CA ILE A 492 -4.76 -10.59 -9.70
C ILE A 492 -3.49 -11.36 -10.08
N GLU A 493 -2.48 -10.66 -10.60
CA GLU A 493 -1.20 -11.24 -11.04
C GLU A 493 -0.36 -11.77 -9.85
N GLU A 494 0.47 -12.79 -10.10
CA GLU A 494 1.14 -13.56 -9.02
C GLU A 494 2.21 -12.78 -8.25
N ASP A 495 2.69 -11.68 -8.81
CA ASP A 495 3.58 -10.68 -8.19
C ASP A 495 2.81 -9.63 -7.37
N GLU A 496 1.57 -9.28 -7.73
CA GLU A 496 0.65 -8.45 -6.94
C GLU A 496 0.05 -9.18 -5.72
N HIS A 497 0.10 -10.52 -5.66
CA HIS A 497 -0.48 -11.30 -4.56
C HIS A 497 0.02 -10.81 -3.20
N SER A 498 -0.87 -10.70 -2.22
CA SER A 498 -0.58 -10.14 -0.90
C SER A 498 0.51 -10.92 -0.14
N LEU A 499 0.78 -12.17 -0.53
CA LEU A 499 1.75 -13.08 0.10
C LEU A 499 1.68 -13.05 1.64
N PRO A 500 0.55 -13.49 2.25
CA PRO A 500 0.43 -13.55 3.70
C PRO A 500 1.63 -14.24 4.35
N GLN A 501 2.16 -13.68 5.44
CA GLN A 501 3.35 -14.23 6.11
C GLN A 501 3.06 -14.77 7.52
N HIS A 502 3.91 -15.68 8.00
CA HIS A 502 3.84 -16.16 9.37
C HIS A 502 5.20 -16.40 10.02
N SER A 503 5.21 -16.34 11.34
CA SER A 503 6.27 -16.83 12.22
C SER A 503 5.65 -17.67 13.34
N VAL A 504 6.27 -18.80 13.68
CA VAL A 504 5.82 -19.69 14.76
C VAL A 504 6.98 -19.97 15.70
N GLY A 505 6.88 -19.48 16.93
CA GLY A 505 7.84 -19.73 18.00
C GLY A 505 7.96 -21.22 18.36
N LYS A 506 9.20 -21.68 18.59
CA LYS A 506 9.48 -23.09 18.92
C LYS A 506 9.04 -23.48 20.32
N GLU A 507 9.13 -22.57 21.28
CA GLU A 507 8.67 -22.80 22.66
C GLU A 507 7.15 -22.67 22.74
N PHE A 508 6.55 -21.72 22.01
CA PHE A 508 5.10 -21.68 21.79
C PHE A 508 4.60 -23.03 21.26
N LEU A 509 5.18 -23.55 20.17
CA LEU A 509 4.69 -24.78 19.55
C LEU A 509 4.83 -25.99 20.49
N ARG A 510 5.89 -26.05 21.32
CA ARG A 510 6.03 -27.09 22.35
C ARG A 510 4.97 -27.01 23.42
N TRP A 511 4.64 -25.82 23.90
CA TRP A 511 3.59 -25.61 24.91
C TRP A 511 2.20 -25.89 24.33
N TRP A 512 1.92 -25.40 23.11
CA TRP A 512 0.62 -25.56 22.44
C TRP A 512 0.28 -27.02 22.11
N THR A 513 1.29 -27.86 21.88
CA THR A 513 1.12 -29.29 21.54
C THR A 513 1.21 -30.24 22.75
N GLN A 514 1.34 -29.69 23.96
CA GLN A 514 1.14 -30.40 25.24
C GLN A 514 -0.30 -30.24 25.72
#